data_AF-A0A375CQ97-F1
#
_entry.id   AF-A0A375CQ97-F1
#
_cell.length_a   1.000
_cell.length_b   1.000
_cell.length_c   1.000
_cell.angle_alpha   90.00
_cell.angle_beta   90.00
_cell.angle_gamma   90.00
#
_symmetry.space_group_name_H-M   'P 1'
#
loop_
_entity.id
_entity.type
_entity.pdbx_description
1 polymer ?
#
loop_
_entity_poly.entity_id
_entity_poly.type
_entity_poly.pdbx_seq_one_letter_code
_entity_poly.pdbx_strand_id
1 'polypeptide(L)'
;MPLFNIELVYRAVIQADDAEAALSAARRERRDIEGDCAEPRYDLAGQVRAPADLKDGWTESDTPYGGDGATTIGQLLLAAQWQPERDTRTIDMFEGIPA
;
A
#
# COMPACT_ATOMS: atom_id res chain seq x y z
N MET A 1 8.38 -1.80 9.28
CA MET A 1 8.40 -1.05 7.99
C MET A 1 7.03 -0.44 7.77
N PRO A 2 6.92 0.79 7.24
CA PRO A 2 5.63 1.41 6.96
C PRO A 2 4.89 0.73 5.80
N LEU A 3 3.55 0.77 5.83
CA LEU A 3 2.66 0.29 4.76
C LEU A 3 2.11 1.47 3.95
N PHE A 4 1.87 1.27 2.67
CA PHE A 4 1.36 2.30 1.76
C PHE A 4 0.33 1.74 0.79
N ASN A 5 -0.66 2.56 0.45
CA ASN A 5 -1.57 2.31 -0.65
C ASN A 5 -0.93 2.80 -1.96
N ILE A 6 -0.94 1.96 -2.98
CA ILE A 6 -0.49 2.30 -4.34
C ILE A 6 -1.65 2.07 -5.30
N GLU A 7 -1.99 3.09 -6.09
CA GLU A 7 -2.93 2.97 -7.18
C GLU A 7 -2.18 2.68 -8.49
N LEU A 8 -2.63 1.65 -9.21
CA LEU A 8 -2.15 1.33 -10.56
C LEU A 8 -3.23 1.73 -11.56
N VAL A 9 -2.92 2.70 -12.40
CA VAL A 9 -3.87 3.26 -13.37
C VAL A 9 -3.45 2.90 -14.78
N TYR A 10 -4.26 2.06 -15.43
CA TYR A 10 -4.14 1.70 -16.83
C TYR A 10 -5.03 2.61 -17.68
N ARG A 11 -4.50 3.10 -18.79
CA ARG A 11 -5.25 3.94 -19.74
C ARG A 11 -5.32 3.24 -21.09
N ALA A 12 -6.55 3.01 -21.56
CA ALA A 12 -6.83 2.46 -22.87
C ALA A 12 -7.78 3.38 -23.64
N VAL A 13 -7.65 3.37 -24.98
CA VAL A 13 -8.60 4.01 -25.89
C VAL A 13 -9.49 2.92 -26.47
N ILE A 14 -10.80 3.09 -26.33
CA ILE A 14 -11.79 2.08 -26.73
C ILE A 14 -12.72 2.67 -27.77
N GLN A 15 -12.91 1.94 -28.87
CA GLN A 15 -13.94 2.24 -29.85
C GLN A 15 -15.24 1.54 -29.44
N ALA A 16 -16.33 2.31 -29.30
CA ALA A 16 -17.66 1.80 -28.98
C ALA A 16 -18.74 2.78 -29.46
N ASP A 17 -19.98 2.32 -29.53
CA ASP A 17 -21.13 3.12 -29.95
C ASP A 17 -21.52 4.17 -28.90
N ASP A 18 -21.34 3.85 -27.61
CA ASP A 18 -21.62 4.73 -26.48
C ASP A 18 -20.71 4.44 -25.27
N ALA A 19 -20.89 5.24 -24.21
CA ALA A 19 -20.08 5.15 -23.00
C ALA A 19 -20.29 3.85 -22.20
N GLU A 20 -21.49 3.27 -22.23
CA GLU A 20 -21.79 2.02 -21.51
C GLU A 20 -21.13 0.83 -22.23
N ALA A 21 -21.24 0.80 -23.56
CA ALA A 21 -20.55 -0.15 -24.41
C ALA A 21 -19.02 -0.05 -24.26
N ALA A 22 -18.47 1.16 -24.17
CA ALA A 22 -17.04 1.37 -23.91
C ALA A 22 -16.59 0.79 -22.56
N LEU A 23 -17.37 1.01 -21.49
CA LEU A 23 -17.07 0.45 -20.16
C LEU A 23 -17.20 -1.08 -20.13
N SER A 24 -18.20 -1.63 -20.84
CA SER A 24 -18.38 -3.07 -20.97
C SER A 24 -17.19 -3.71 -21.70
N ALA A 25 -16.76 -3.11 -22.81
CA ALA A 25 -15.56 -3.53 -23.55
C ALA A 25 -14.29 -3.44 -22.68
N ALA A 26 -14.10 -2.34 -21.93
CA ALA A 26 -12.96 -2.19 -21.03
C ALA A 26 -12.85 -3.33 -20.01
N ARG A 27 -13.99 -3.76 -19.43
CA ARG A 27 -14.04 -4.85 -18.45
C ARG A 27 -13.71 -6.19 -19.10
N ARG A 28 -14.20 -6.43 -20.32
CA ARG A 28 -13.94 -7.66 -21.07
C ARG A 28 -12.47 -7.78 -21.48
N GLU A 29 -11.90 -6.70 -21.98
CA GLU A 29 -10.53 -6.63 -22.49
C GLU A 29 -9.50 -6.28 -21.39
N ARG A 30 -9.90 -6.31 -20.10
CA ARG A 30 -9.06 -5.86 -18.98
C ARG A 30 -7.65 -6.48 -18.99
N ARG A 31 -7.56 -7.79 -19.22
CA ARG A 31 -6.28 -8.51 -19.20
C ARG A 31 -5.34 -8.02 -20.32
N ASP A 32 -5.90 -7.73 -21.49
CA ASP A 32 -5.12 -7.28 -22.65
C ASP A 32 -4.71 -5.81 -22.45
N ILE A 33 -5.59 -4.97 -21.89
CA ILE A 33 -5.25 -3.61 -21.48
C ILE A 33 -4.10 -3.59 -20.46
N GLU A 34 -4.15 -4.47 -19.45
CA GLU A 34 -3.08 -4.60 -18.45
C GLU A 34 -1.76 -5.10 -19.08
N GLY A 35 -1.84 -6.04 -20.02
CA GLY A 35 -0.67 -6.63 -20.69
C GLY A 35 -0.01 -5.73 -21.73
N ASP A 36 -0.80 -4.97 -22.48
CA ASP A 36 -0.31 -4.07 -23.55
C ASP A 36 0.21 -2.74 -22.99
N CYS A 37 -0.18 -2.37 -21.76
CA CYS A 37 0.28 -1.15 -21.13
C CYS A 37 1.74 -1.30 -20.66
N ALA A 38 2.67 -0.83 -21.49
CA ALA A 38 4.10 -0.86 -21.17
C ALA A 38 4.46 0.01 -19.94
N GLU A 39 3.74 1.10 -19.72
CA GLU A 39 3.99 2.07 -18.65
C GLU A 39 2.67 2.47 -17.96
N PRO A 40 2.14 1.64 -17.05
CA PRO A 40 1.01 2.05 -16.23
C PRO A 40 1.45 3.18 -15.29
N ARG A 41 0.52 4.06 -14.93
CA ARG A 41 0.80 5.12 -13.96
C ARG A 41 0.67 4.55 -12.54
N TYR A 42 1.68 4.82 -11.72
CA TYR A 42 1.70 4.46 -10.31
C TYR A 42 1.55 5.71 -9.46
N ASP A 43 0.50 5.75 -8.64
CA ASP A 43 0.24 6.87 -7.74
C ASP A 43 0.31 6.42 -6.27
N LEU A 44 1.02 7.17 -5.43
CA LEU A 44 1.06 6.93 -3.99
C LEU A 44 -0.23 7.48 -3.37
N ALA A 45 -1.14 6.58 -3.00
CA ALA A 45 -2.45 6.92 -2.45
C ALA A 45 -2.44 7.13 -0.92
N GLY A 46 -1.27 7.07 -0.29
CA GLY A 46 -1.05 7.43 1.11
C GLY A 46 -0.48 6.29 1.95
N GLN A 47 -0.20 6.61 3.22
CA GLN A 47 0.33 5.65 4.19
C GLN A 47 -0.81 4.95 4.94
N VAL A 48 -0.69 3.64 5.15
CA VAL A 48 -1.61 2.86 5.98
C VAL A 48 -1.05 2.83 7.40
N ARG A 49 -1.75 3.50 8.33
CA ARG A 49 -1.39 3.59 9.76
C ARG A 49 -2.37 2.84 10.65
N ALA A 50 -3.60 2.69 10.18
CA ALA A 50 -4.66 1.95 10.84
C ALA A 50 -5.53 1.20 9.81
N PRO A 51 -6.34 0.22 10.24
CA PRO A 51 -7.24 -0.51 9.35
C PRO A 51 -8.20 0.38 8.56
N ALA A 52 -8.60 1.53 9.12
CA ALA A 52 -9.47 2.51 8.45
C ALA A 52 -8.83 3.18 7.21
N ASP A 53 -7.50 3.07 7.06
CA ASP A 53 -6.77 3.60 5.91
C ASP A 53 -6.77 2.64 4.71
N LEU A 54 -7.23 1.39 4.90
CA LEU A 54 -7.38 0.43 3.81
C LEU A 54 -8.55 0.82 2.90
N LYS A 55 -8.35 0.65 1.59
CA LYS A 55 -9.30 1.03 0.53
C LYS A 55 -9.57 -0.15 -0.40
N ASP A 56 -10.58 -0.01 -1.26
CA ASP A 56 -10.81 -0.88 -2.43
C ASP A 56 -10.84 -2.39 -2.13
N GLY A 57 -11.38 -2.76 -0.96
CA GLY A 57 -11.60 -4.16 -0.57
C GLY A 57 -10.44 -4.81 0.19
N TRP A 58 -9.37 -4.06 0.48
CA TRP A 58 -8.28 -4.54 1.34
C TRP A 58 -8.71 -4.63 2.81
N THR A 59 -8.19 -5.64 3.49
CA THR A 59 -8.49 -5.97 4.89
C THR A 59 -7.22 -6.30 5.67
N GLU A 60 -7.33 -6.32 7.00
CA GLU A 60 -6.21 -6.65 7.88
C GLU A 60 -5.71 -8.09 7.74
N SER A 61 -6.55 -8.99 7.22
CA SER A 61 -6.20 -10.39 6.94
C SER A 61 -5.38 -10.57 5.67
N ASP A 62 -5.30 -9.55 4.81
CA ASP A 62 -4.54 -9.65 3.57
C ASP A 62 -3.04 -9.54 3.81
N THR A 63 -2.26 -10.12 2.89
CA THR A 63 -0.79 -10.04 2.90
C THR A 63 -0.35 -8.93 1.95
N PRO A 64 0.45 -7.94 2.41
CA PRO A 64 0.87 -6.86 1.53
C PRO A 64 1.92 -7.33 0.53
N TYR A 65 1.85 -6.78 -0.68
CA TYR A 65 2.90 -6.98 -1.69
C TYR A 65 4.23 -6.36 -1.24
N GLY A 66 5.34 -7.01 -1.57
CA GLY A 66 6.69 -6.60 -1.14
C GLY A 66 7.03 -6.96 0.31
N GLY A 67 6.12 -7.62 1.03
CA GLY A 67 6.37 -8.22 2.34
C GLY A 67 7.09 -9.57 2.25
N ASP A 68 7.04 -10.32 3.36
CA ASP A 68 7.60 -11.68 3.47
C ASP A 68 6.68 -12.79 2.91
N GLY A 69 5.48 -12.42 2.44
CA GLY A 69 4.49 -13.34 1.90
C GLY A 69 3.73 -14.17 2.94
N ALA A 70 3.95 -13.92 4.24
CA ALA A 70 3.32 -14.68 5.33
C ALA A 70 2.68 -13.78 6.40
N THR A 71 3.22 -12.60 6.64
CA THR A 71 2.73 -11.67 7.66
C THR A 71 1.60 -10.82 7.10
N THR A 72 0.48 -10.76 7.82
CA THR A 72 -0.69 -9.98 7.38
C THR A 72 -0.54 -8.48 7.68
N ILE A 73 -1.33 -7.66 7.00
CA ILE A 73 -1.41 -6.21 7.24
C ILE A 73 -1.67 -5.90 8.71
N GLY A 74 -2.64 -6.57 9.34
CA GLY A 74 -2.99 -6.34 10.75
C GLY A 74 -1.83 -6.63 11.70
N GLN A 75 -1.07 -7.71 11.47
CA GLN A 75 0.10 -8.05 12.26
C GLN A 75 1.20 -6.97 12.14
N LEU A 76 1.40 -6.44 10.93
CA LEU A 76 2.37 -5.37 10.68
C LEU A 76 1.95 -4.05 11.34
N LEU A 77 0.66 -3.72 11.31
CA LEU A 77 0.13 -2.53 11.98
C LEU A 77 0.23 -2.63 13.50
N LEU A 78 0.00 -3.81 14.08
CA LEU A 78 0.19 -4.04 15.52
C LEU A 78 1.68 -3.92 15.91
N ALA A 79 2.57 -4.53 15.13
CA ALA A 79 4.00 -4.46 15.38
C ALA A 79 4.55 -3.02 15.27
N ALA A 80 3.99 -2.20 14.38
CA ALA A 80 4.37 -0.79 14.23
C ALA A 80 3.97 0.05 15.44
N GLN A 81 2.83 -0.23 16.06
CA GLN A 81 2.37 0.46 17.28
C GLN A 81 3.23 0.15 18.51
N TRP A 82 3.89 -1.02 18.52
CA TRP A 82 4.72 -1.46 19.63
C TRP A 82 6.21 -1.14 19.48
N GLN A 83 6.60 -0.36 18.46
CA GLN A 83 7.95 0.17 18.43
C GLN A 83 8.06 1.26 19.50
N PRO A 84 8.81 1.05 20.60
CA PRO A 84 9.01 2.11 21.57
C PRO A 84 9.70 3.28 20.86
N GLU A 85 9.17 4.49 21.03
CA GLU A 85 9.97 5.70 20.79
C GLU A 85 11.28 5.50 21.56
N ARG A 86 12.40 5.45 20.84
CA ARG A 86 13.71 5.46 21.51
C ARG A 86 13.78 6.79 22.26
N ASP A 87 13.60 6.72 23.57
CA ASP A 87 13.82 7.87 24.44
C ASP A 87 15.31 8.22 24.35
N THR A 88 15.62 9.23 23.55
CA THR A 88 16.99 9.72 23.34
C THR A 88 17.53 10.42 24.59
N ARG A 89 16.74 10.57 25.65
CA ARG A 89 17.12 11.29 26.88
C ARG A 89 17.82 10.44 27.94
N THR A 90 17.89 9.11 27.80
CA THR A 90 18.51 8.25 28.85
C THR A 90 20.01 8.01 28.64
N ILE A 91 20.62 8.49 27.54
CA ILE A 91 22.05 8.28 27.27
C ILE A 91 22.95 9.10 28.22
N ASP A 92 22.48 10.22 28.77
CA ASP A 92 23.32 11.13 29.58
C ASP A 92 23.34 10.85 31.10
N MET A 93 22.69 9.80 31.61
CA MET A 93 22.62 9.59 33.08
C MET A 93 23.78 8.78 33.69
N PHE A 94 24.79 8.38 32.90
CA PHE A 94 25.92 7.55 33.38
C PHE A 94 27.31 8.20 33.25
N GLU A 95 27.44 9.42 32.75
CA GLU A 95 28.72 10.14 32.73
C GLU A 95 28.81 11.16 33.87
N GLY A 96 29.24 10.73 35.06
CA GLY A 96 29.39 11.68 36.16
C GLY A 96 29.85 11.16 37.51
N ILE A 97 30.51 10.01 37.61
CA ILE A 97 31.18 9.62 38.87
C ILE A 97 32.68 9.87 38.71
N PRO A 98 33.23 11.00 39.18
CA PRO A 98 34.67 11.18 39.24
C PRO A 98 35.27 10.23 40.29
N ALA A 99 36.43 9.66 39.95
CA ALA A 99 37.27 8.83 40.83
C ALA A 99 38.02 9.67 41.87
#